data_AF-A0A2W4WH21-F1
#
_entry.id   AF-A0A2W4WH21-F1
#
_cell.length_a   1.000
_cell.length_b   1.000
_cell.length_c   1.000
_cell.angle_alpha   90.00
_cell.angle_beta   90.00
_cell.angle_gamma   90.00
#
_symmetry.space_group_name_H-M   'P 1'
#
loop_
_entity.id
_entity.type
_entity.pdbx_description
1 polymer ?
#
loop_
_entity_poly.entity_id
_entity_poly.type
_entity_poly.pdbx_seq_one_letter_code
_entity_poly.pdbx_strand_id
1 'polypeptide(L)'
;MNILRRISFLILVTLAIVTAIGLSDTNFFANSEAKSSLVEEAWGQAGSIAYQAAAKTMHSKNGEGVPLDNVQKRYLRRYFIDYIDRVTVIYNAQMMDRWVLGNVAVHFGKVDSIAQTYCDRIYLRAPYNPEDLKQLAVLSHEMVHVRQCAQNGGLDQFGYRYFVEYKRAKQKYENNLMEKEAYDLQHRFVKVNPID
;
A
#
# COMPACT_ATOMS: atom_id res chain seq x y z
N MET A 1 8.23 -26.23 14.00
CA MET A 1 7.33 -25.25 14.64
C MET A 1 5.98 -25.92 14.87
N ASN A 2 5.56 -26.07 16.13
CA ASN A 2 4.50 -27.01 16.52
C ASN A 2 3.10 -26.51 16.13
N ILE A 3 2.24 -27.40 15.63
CA ILE A 3 0.88 -27.08 15.15
C ILE A 3 0.03 -26.40 16.23
N LEU A 4 0.26 -26.78 17.48
CA LEU A 4 -0.35 -26.18 18.67
C LEU A 4 0.00 -24.70 18.83
N ARG A 5 1.25 -24.29 18.54
CA ARG A 5 1.64 -22.86 18.58
C ARG A 5 0.95 -22.04 17.51
N ARG A 6 0.69 -22.61 16.33
CA ARG A 6 -0.03 -21.90 15.24
C ARG A 6 -1.50 -21.71 15.57
N ILE A 7 -2.13 -22.72 16.17
CA ILE A 7 -3.53 -22.64 16.61
C ILE A 7 -3.68 -21.64 17.76
N SER A 8 -2.78 -21.68 18.76
CA SER A 8 -2.79 -20.69 19.85
C SER A 8 -2.61 -19.25 19.34
N PHE A 9 -1.74 -19.05 18.35
CA PHE A 9 -1.53 -17.73 17.73
C PHE A 9 -2.76 -17.25 16.95
N LEU A 10 -3.40 -18.13 16.18
CA LEU A 10 -4.65 -17.82 15.46
C LEU A 10 -5.79 -17.48 16.42
N ILE A 11 -5.93 -18.23 17.52
CA ILE A 11 -6.96 -17.96 18.55
C ILE A 11 -6.71 -16.60 19.20
N LEU A 12 -5.45 -16.29 19.56
CA LEU A 12 -5.07 -14.99 20.14
C LEU A 12 -5.35 -13.82 19.18
N VAL A 13 -5.07 -13.98 17.88
CA VAL A 13 -5.35 -12.96 16.86
C VAL A 13 -6.85 -12.76 16.69
N THR A 14 -7.65 -13.83 16.64
CA THR A 14 -9.11 -13.69 16.56
C THR A 14 -9.71 -13.07 17.82
N LEU A 15 -9.18 -13.38 19.01
CA LEU A 15 -9.67 -12.82 20.27
C LEU A 15 -9.32 -11.32 20.39
N ALA A 16 -8.12 -10.92 19.94
CA ALA A 16 -7.72 -9.51 19.89
C ALA A 16 -8.64 -8.69 18.96
N ILE A 17 -9.01 -9.24 17.80
CA ILE A 17 -9.92 -8.58 16.85
C ILE A 17 -11.33 -8.43 17.45
N VAL A 18 -11.84 -9.43 18.16
CA VAL A 18 -13.16 -9.38 18.81
C VAL A 18 -13.19 -8.36 19.96
N THR A 19 -12.14 -8.28 20.78
CA THR A 19 -12.07 -7.29 21.87
C THR A 19 -11.92 -5.84 21.39
N ALA A 20 -11.31 -5.61 20.23
CA ALA A 20 -11.17 -4.28 19.64
C ALA A 20 -12.51 -3.70 19.16
N ILE A 21 -13.51 -4.56 18.88
CA ILE A 21 -14.83 -4.16 18.38
C ILE A 21 -15.86 -4.03 19.53
N GLY A 22 -15.65 -4.71 20.68
CA GLY A 22 -16.72 -4.94 21.67
C GLY A 22 -16.67 -4.22 23.02
N LEU A 23 -15.65 -3.42 23.37
CA LEU A 23 -15.57 -2.79 24.70
C LEU A 23 -15.49 -1.27 24.61
N SER A 24 -16.67 -0.67 24.62
CA SER A 24 -16.97 0.65 25.18
C SER A 24 -16.92 0.57 26.71
N ASP A 25 -16.27 1.59 27.29
CA ASP A 25 -16.33 2.07 28.67
C ASP A 25 -15.49 1.42 29.79
N THR A 26 -14.84 2.34 30.53
CA THR A 26 -14.18 2.23 31.85
C THR A 26 -12.73 1.73 31.91
N ASN A 27 -11.78 2.63 31.62
CA ASN A 27 -10.58 2.94 32.45
C ASN A 27 -9.67 3.89 31.65
N PHE A 28 -9.69 5.17 32.03
CA PHE A 28 -9.26 6.29 31.19
C PHE A 28 -7.79 6.65 31.54
N PHE A 29 -6.96 6.84 30.52
CA PHE A 29 -5.53 7.25 30.53
C PHE A 29 -4.45 6.16 30.38
N ALA A 30 -4.21 5.21 31.30
CA ALA A 30 -3.18 4.17 31.06
C ALA A 30 -3.63 3.09 30.05
N ASN A 31 -4.95 2.90 29.93
CA ASN A 31 -5.55 1.86 29.11
C ASN A 31 -5.75 2.28 27.63
N SER A 32 -5.71 3.58 27.31
CA SER A 32 -5.93 4.04 25.94
C SER A 32 -4.71 3.85 25.06
N GLU A 33 -3.51 4.07 25.58
CA GLU A 33 -2.25 3.93 24.83
C GLU A 33 -1.92 2.46 24.56
N ALA A 34 -2.04 1.60 25.58
CA ALA A 34 -1.88 0.15 25.41
C ALA A 34 -2.93 -0.45 24.47
N LYS A 35 -4.20 -0.02 24.57
CA LYS A 35 -5.26 -0.43 23.65
C LYS A 35 -5.02 0.08 22.22
N SER A 36 -4.50 1.31 22.07
CA SER A 36 -4.11 1.86 20.76
C SER A 36 -2.98 1.05 20.14
N SER A 37 -1.95 0.72 20.92
CA SER A 37 -0.82 -0.10 20.48
C SER A 37 -1.24 -1.51 20.04
N LEU A 38 -2.10 -2.19 20.79
CA LEU A 38 -2.62 -3.51 20.42
C LEU A 38 -3.46 -3.48 19.14
N VAL A 39 -4.27 -2.43 18.97
CA VAL A 39 -5.07 -2.25 17.76
C VAL A 39 -4.17 -1.95 16.56
N GLU A 40 -3.17 -1.08 16.70
CA GLU A 40 -2.18 -0.82 15.64
C GLU A 40 -1.42 -2.08 15.25
N GLU A 41 -0.97 -2.88 16.22
CA GLU A 41 -0.32 -4.17 15.97
C GLU A 41 -1.24 -5.11 15.18
N ALA A 42 -2.51 -5.24 15.58
CA ALA A 42 -3.48 -6.06 14.85
C ALA A 42 -3.69 -5.58 13.41
N TRP A 43 -3.76 -4.27 13.18
CA TRP A 43 -3.84 -3.69 11.84
C TRP A 43 -2.57 -3.94 11.03
N GLY A 44 -1.40 -3.81 11.64
CA GLY A 44 -0.13 -4.11 10.98
C GLY A 44 -0.02 -5.58 10.59
N GLN A 45 -0.35 -6.52 11.49
CA GLN A 45 -0.35 -7.94 11.16
C GLN A 45 -1.35 -8.28 10.05
N ALA A 46 -2.54 -7.68 10.09
CA ALA A 46 -3.53 -7.81 9.02
C ALA A 46 -2.98 -7.28 7.68
N GLY A 47 -2.31 -6.12 7.70
CA GLY A 47 -1.69 -5.51 6.52
C GLY A 47 -0.58 -6.35 5.91
N SER A 48 0.30 -6.93 6.75
CA SER A 48 1.37 -7.83 6.32
C SER A 48 0.83 -9.00 5.49
N ILE A 49 -0.30 -9.58 5.90
CA ILE A 49 -0.92 -10.71 5.19
C ILE A 49 -1.72 -10.23 3.97
N ALA A 50 -2.58 -9.23 4.17
CA ALA A 50 -3.50 -8.75 3.14
C ALA A 50 -2.76 -8.16 1.93
N TYR A 51 -1.67 -7.41 2.17
CA TYR A 51 -0.88 -6.81 1.09
C TYR A 51 -0.18 -7.86 0.23
N GLN A 52 0.35 -8.93 0.83
CA GLN A 52 0.91 -10.07 0.09
C GLN A 52 -0.15 -10.83 -0.72
N ALA A 53 -1.33 -11.05 -0.14
CA ALA A 53 -2.44 -11.70 -0.85
C ALA A 53 -2.92 -10.86 -2.04
N ALA A 54 -2.96 -9.54 -1.87
CA ALA A 54 -3.32 -8.59 -2.92
C ALA A 54 -2.27 -8.54 -4.03
N ALA A 55 -0.97 -8.55 -3.69
CA ALA A 55 0.11 -8.64 -4.67
C ALA A 55 -0.01 -9.90 -5.54
N LYS A 56 -0.27 -11.07 -4.94
CA LYS A 56 -0.51 -12.33 -5.67
C LYS A 56 -1.73 -12.25 -6.56
N THR A 57 -2.83 -11.68 -6.04
CA THR A 57 -4.07 -11.55 -6.80
C THR A 57 -3.88 -10.63 -8.01
N MET A 58 -3.29 -9.46 -7.82
CA MET A 58 -3.00 -8.52 -8.90
C MET A 58 -2.07 -9.10 -9.96
N HIS A 59 -1.03 -9.83 -9.53
CA HIS A 59 -0.16 -10.54 -10.46
C HIS A 59 -0.93 -11.58 -11.29
N SER A 60 -1.75 -12.42 -10.65
CA SER A 60 -2.55 -13.45 -11.35
C SER A 60 -3.53 -12.88 -12.37
N LYS A 61 -4.08 -11.68 -12.10
CA LYS A 61 -5.07 -11.03 -12.96
C LYS A 61 -4.46 -10.36 -14.20
N ASN A 62 -3.20 -9.93 -14.10
CA ASN A 62 -2.62 -8.99 -15.06
C ASN A 62 -1.37 -9.52 -15.78
N GLY A 63 -0.78 -10.62 -15.30
CA GLY A 63 0.39 -11.24 -15.92
C GLY A 63 1.66 -10.39 -15.80
N GLU A 64 2.49 -10.46 -16.84
CA GLU A 64 3.76 -9.73 -16.89
C GLU A 64 3.60 -8.29 -17.39
N GLY A 65 4.47 -7.42 -16.89
CA GLY A 65 4.54 -6.04 -17.35
C GLY A 65 5.80 -5.77 -18.16
N VAL A 66 6.07 -4.49 -18.35
CA VAL A 66 7.25 -3.99 -19.05
C VAL A 66 8.09 -3.12 -18.11
N PRO A 67 9.43 -3.08 -18.26
CA PRO A 67 10.23 -2.11 -17.53
C PRO A 67 9.85 -0.69 -17.92
N LEU A 68 10.19 0.29 -17.07
CA LEU A 68 10.12 1.69 -17.44
C LEU A 68 10.94 1.95 -18.72
N ASP A 69 10.39 2.68 -19.67
CA ASP A 69 11.09 3.04 -20.91
C ASP A 69 12.07 4.22 -20.69
N ASN A 70 12.84 4.57 -21.73
CA ASN A 70 13.85 5.63 -21.64
C ASN A 70 13.27 7.04 -21.40
N VAL A 71 12.05 7.33 -21.86
CA VAL A 71 11.35 8.59 -21.61
C VAL A 71 10.95 8.66 -20.15
N GLN A 72 10.26 7.64 -19.64
CA GLN A 72 9.84 7.55 -18.23
C GLN A 72 11.03 7.60 -17.28
N LYS A 73 12.10 6.86 -17.60
CA LYS A 73 13.36 6.89 -16.84
C LYS A 73 13.96 8.28 -16.81
N ARG A 74 13.93 9.04 -17.90
CA ARG A 74 14.48 10.40 -17.95
C ARG A 74 13.82 11.34 -16.94
N TYR A 75 12.50 11.27 -16.82
CA TYR A 75 11.74 12.09 -15.88
C TYR A 75 11.91 11.65 -14.42
N LEU A 76 11.96 10.34 -14.17
CA LEU A 76 11.89 9.78 -12.82
C LEU A 76 13.26 9.55 -12.17
N ARG A 77 14.34 9.42 -12.96
CA ARG A 77 15.68 9.06 -12.48
C ARG A 77 16.22 9.99 -11.40
N ARG A 78 15.92 11.30 -11.46
CA ARG A 78 16.36 12.27 -10.45
C ARG A 78 15.80 12.01 -9.04
N TYR A 79 14.73 11.23 -8.92
CA TYR A 79 14.07 10.92 -7.64
C TYR A 79 14.31 9.47 -7.18
N PHE A 80 14.61 8.57 -8.12
CA PHE A 80 14.53 7.11 -7.89
C PHE A 80 15.69 6.33 -8.51
N ILE A 81 16.90 6.90 -8.54
CA ILE A 81 18.06 6.30 -9.23
C ILE A 81 18.32 4.83 -8.84
N ASP A 82 18.10 4.46 -7.57
CA ASP A 82 18.36 3.10 -7.07
C ASP A 82 17.28 2.07 -7.47
N TYR A 83 16.11 2.53 -7.91
CA TYR A 83 14.93 1.70 -8.17
C TYR A 83 14.55 1.66 -9.66
N ILE A 84 15.01 2.63 -10.44
CA ILE A 84 14.48 2.93 -11.78
C ILE A 84 14.60 1.77 -12.78
N ASP A 85 15.59 0.88 -12.60
CA ASP A 85 15.82 -0.26 -13.49
C ASP A 85 15.24 -1.58 -12.96
N ARG A 86 14.62 -1.58 -11.77
CA ARG A 86 14.06 -2.79 -11.13
C ARG A 86 12.54 -2.89 -11.25
N VAL A 87 11.89 -1.80 -11.66
CA VAL A 87 10.44 -1.68 -11.64
C VAL A 87 9.82 -2.19 -12.93
N THR A 88 8.72 -2.93 -12.77
CA THR A 88 7.85 -3.40 -13.84
C THR A 88 6.52 -2.66 -13.77
N VAL A 89 6.05 -2.13 -14.89
CA VAL A 89 4.75 -1.47 -15.03
C VAL A 89 3.82 -2.32 -15.87
N ILE A 90 2.60 -2.52 -15.39
CA ILE A 90 1.52 -3.21 -16.09
C ILE A 90 0.44 -2.18 -16.42
N TYR A 91 0.28 -1.87 -17.71
CA TYR A 91 -0.75 -0.94 -18.22
C TYR A 91 -2.05 -1.69 -18.53
N ASN A 92 -3.16 -0.95 -18.65
CA ASN A 92 -4.50 -1.52 -18.81
C ASN A 92 -4.85 -2.57 -17.74
N ALA A 93 -4.37 -2.35 -16.51
CA ALA A 93 -4.50 -3.33 -15.44
C ALA A 93 -5.95 -3.45 -14.93
N GLN A 94 -6.38 -4.69 -14.73
CA GLN A 94 -7.56 -5.10 -13.98
C GLN A 94 -7.32 -4.89 -12.49
N MET A 95 -7.82 -3.79 -11.96
CA MET A 95 -7.65 -3.38 -10.57
C MET A 95 -8.47 -4.24 -9.60
N MET A 96 -7.97 -4.38 -8.37
CA MET A 96 -8.78 -4.80 -7.23
C MET A 96 -9.51 -3.60 -6.62
N ASP A 97 -10.67 -3.82 -6.02
CA ASP A 97 -11.49 -2.81 -5.35
C ASP A 97 -11.39 -2.85 -3.81
N ARG A 98 -10.74 -3.89 -3.28
CA ARG A 98 -10.63 -4.15 -1.85
C ARG A 98 -9.45 -5.06 -1.51
N TRP A 99 -8.92 -4.95 -0.30
CA TRP A 99 -8.13 -5.99 0.34
C TRP A 99 -9.06 -6.96 1.06
N VAL A 100 -8.78 -8.27 0.99
CA VAL A 100 -9.58 -9.31 1.65
C VAL A 100 -8.68 -10.11 2.58
N LEU A 101 -9.10 -10.22 3.85
CA LEU A 101 -8.48 -11.09 4.86
C LEU A 101 -9.58 -11.85 5.61
N GLY A 102 -9.80 -13.12 5.25
CA GLY A 102 -10.90 -13.91 5.80
C GLY A 102 -12.25 -13.24 5.52
N ASN A 103 -12.98 -12.91 6.59
CA ASN A 103 -14.29 -12.22 6.50
C ASN A 103 -14.18 -10.68 6.55
N VAL A 104 -12.97 -10.12 6.65
CA VAL A 104 -12.74 -8.67 6.67
C VAL A 104 -12.34 -8.20 5.28
N ALA A 105 -13.11 -7.26 4.72
CA ALA A 105 -12.77 -6.57 3.50
C ALA A 105 -12.51 -5.09 3.78
N VAL A 106 -11.32 -4.61 3.44
CA VAL A 106 -10.99 -3.18 3.45
C VAL A 106 -11.18 -2.69 2.02
N HIS A 107 -12.29 -2.03 1.76
CA HIS A 107 -12.54 -1.43 0.45
C HIS A 107 -11.62 -0.24 0.24
N PHE A 108 -11.12 -0.07 -0.99
CA PHE A 108 -10.33 1.11 -1.37
C PHE A 108 -11.19 2.39 -1.43
N GLY A 109 -12.49 2.28 -1.12
CA GLY A 109 -13.44 3.38 -1.09
C GLY A 109 -13.85 3.84 -2.48
N LYS A 110 -14.39 5.07 -2.57
CA LYS A 110 -14.70 5.76 -3.83
C LYS A 110 -13.45 6.31 -4.56
N VAL A 111 -12.26 5.99 -4.06
CA VAL A 111 -11.02 6.34 -4.74
C VAL A 111 -10.91 5.36 -5.90
N ASP A 112 -11.26 5.82 -7.10
CA ASP A 112 -10.94 5.09 -8.31
C ASP A 112 -9.42 4.90 -8.32
N SER A 113 -8.94 3.71 -7.98
CA SER A 113 -7.50 3.44 -7.99
C SER A 113 -7.05 3.45 -9.45
N ILE A 114 -6.60 4.61 -9.91
CA ILE A 114 -5.99 4.80 -11.22
C ILE A 114 -4.67 4.01 -11.32
N ALA A 115 -4.07 3.72 -10.17
CA ALA A 115 -2.88 2.92 -10.01
C ALA A 115 -2.89 2.12 -8.69
N GLN A 116 -2.10 1.05 -8.63
CA GLN A 116 -1.78 0.30 -7.42
C GLN A 116 -0.34 -0.20 -7.52
N THR A 117 0.44 -0.07 -6.45
CA THR A 117 1.81 -0.59 -6.39
C THR A 117 1.91 -1.72 -5.38
N TYR A 118 2.62 -2.78 -5.76
CA TYR A 118 3.04 -3.87 -4.88
C TYR A 118 4.55 -4.06 -5.05
N CYS A 119 5.29 -3.29 -4.26
CA CYS A 119 6.76 -3.19 -4.31
C CYS A 119 7.27 -2.83 -5.70
N ASP A 120 7.99 -3.71 -6.39
CA ASP A 120 8.60 -3.46 -7.70
C ASP A 120 7.62 -3.56 -8.88
N ARG A 121 6.34 -3.86 -8.61
CA ARG A 121 5.29 -3.97 -9.63
C ARG A 121 4.26 -2.87 -9.48
N ILE A 122 4.15 -2.03 -10.50
CA ILE A 122 3.18 -0.94 -10.60
C ILE A 122 2.09 -1.36 -11.59
N TYR A 123 0.84 -1.26 -11.18
CA TYR A 123 -0.33 -1.52 -12.02
C TYR A 123 -0.99 -0.17 -12.33
N LEU A 124 -1.17 0.14 -13.61
CA LEU A 124 -1.88 1.33 -14.08
C LEU A 124 -3.14 0.94 -14.83
N ARG A 125 -4.27 1.59 -14.52
CA ARG A 125 -5.54 1.33 -15.21
C ARG A 125 -5.51 1.88 -16.64
N ALA A 126 -4.82 2.99 -16.83
CA ALA A 126 -4.68 3.65 -18.12
C ALA A 126 -3.81 2.83 -19.10
N PRO A 127 -4.03 2.99 -20.42
CA PRO A 127 -3.11 2.46 -21.44
C PRO A 127 -1.76 3.16 -21.37
N TYR A 128 -0.72 2.51 -21.89
CA TYR A 128 0.62 3.08 -22.01
C TYR A 128 0.60 4.39 -22.81
N ASN A 129 1.10 5.47 -22.20
CA ASN A 129 1.29 6.75 -22.85
C ASN A 129 2.52 7.45 -22.22
N PRO A 130 3.73 7.20 -22.74
CA PRO A 130 4.99 7.55 -22.08
C PRO A 130 5.27 9.05 -22.01
N GLU A 131 4.60 9.84 -22.84
CA GLU A 131 4.74 11.30 -22.89
C GLU A 131 3.61 12.02 -22.15
N ASP A 132 2.59 11.31 -21.67
CA ASP A 132 1.53 11.90 -20.86
C ASP A 132 2.05 12.26 -19.48
N LEU A 133 2.16 13.57 -19.23
CA LEU A 133 2.60 14.12 -17.95
C LEU A 133 1.68 13.73 -16.79
N LYS A 134 0.38 13.47 -17.02
CA LYS A 134 -0.52 12.93 -15.98
C LYS A 134 -0.13 11.51 -15.62
N GLN A 135 0.15 10.66 -16.61
CA GLN A 135 0.64 9.30 -16.38
C GLN A 135 2.00 9.31 -15.67
N LEU A 136 2.93 10.17 -16.07
CA LEU A 136 4.23 10.32 -15.42
C LEU A 136 4.10 10.83 -13.97
N ALA A 137 3.15 11.72 -13.70
CA ALA A 137 2.84 12.17 -12.35
C ALA A 137 2.35 11.01 -11.47
N VAL A 138 1.43 10.18 -11.98
CA VAL A 138 0.97 8.96 -11.30
C VAL A 138 2.14 7.99 -11.09
N LEU A 139 2.96 7.73 -12.10
CA LEU A 139 4.15 6.89 -11.94
C LEU A 139 5.11 7.43 -10.88
N SER A 140 5.26 8.76 -10.76
CA SER A 140 6.10 9.35 -9.71
C SER A 140 5.56 9.08 -8.31
N HIS A 141 4.23 9.06 -8.15
CA HIS A 141 3.55 8.67 -6.91
C HIS A 141 3.85 7.20 -6.59
N GLU A 142 3.57 6.32 -7.55
CA GLU A 142 3.74 4.87 -7.40
C GLU A 142 5.20 4.47 -7.10
N MET A 143 6.17 5.17 -7.70
CA MET A 143 7.59 4.97 -7.42
C MET A 143 7.98 5.34 -5.98
N VAL A 144 7.23 6.20 -5.28
CA VAL A 144 7.43 6.42 -3.84
C VAL A 144 7.10 5.15 -3.07
N HIS A 145 6.03 4.43 -3.43
CA HIS A 145 5.69 3.15 -2.80
C HIS A 145 6.71 2.05 -3.13
N VAL A 146 7.30 2.05 -4.34
CA VAL A 146 8.45 1.19 -4.65
C VAL A 146 9.59 1.43 -3.65
N ARG A 147 10.00 2.71 -3.49
CA ARG A 147 11.07 3.10 -2.56
C ARG A 147 10.73 2.72 -1.13
N GLN A 148 9.53 3.08 -0.66
CA GLN A 148 9.06 2.79 0.68
C GLN A 148 9.04 1.28 0.93
N CYS A 149 8.60 0.45 -0.03
CA CYS A 149 8.65 -1.00 0.15
C CYS A 149 10.09 -1.50 0.31
N ALA A 150 10.99 -1.08 -0.56
CA ALA A 150 12.40 -1.48 -0.49
C ALA A 150 13.06 -1.07 0.84
N GLN A 151 12.80 0.15 1.31
CA GLN A 151 13.34 0.67 2.57
C GLN A 151 12.73 0.03 3.81
N ASN A 152 11.48 -0.41 3.72
CA ASN A 152 10.76 -0.97 4.87
C ASN A 152 10.89 -2.48 5.03
N GLY A 153 11.59 -3.18 4.13
CA GLY A 153 11.87 -4.61 4.26
C GLY A 153 11.03 -5.53 3.37
N GLY A 154 10.38 -5.00 2.33
CA GLY A 154 9.62 -5.81 1.37
C GLY A 154 8.11 -5.82 1.62
N LEU A 155 7.41 -6.70 0.91
CA LEU A 155 5.93 -6.75 0.85
C LEU A 155 5.28 -6.86 2.23
N ASP A 156 5.80 -7.72 3.11
CA ASP A 156 5.22 -8.01 4.42
C ASP A 156 5.37 -6.81 5.38
N GLN A 157 6.57 -6.25 5.47
CA GLN A 157 6.87 -5.13 6.36
C GLN A 157 6.29 -3.81 5.84
N PHE A 158 6.25 -3.62 4.52
CA PHE A 158 5.54 -2.52 3.90
C PHE A 158 4.04 -2.60 4.21
N GLY A 159 3.42 -3.76 3.97
CA GLY A 159 2.00 -3.98 4.26
C GLY A 159 1.67 -3.72 5.73
N TYR A 160 2.54 -4.15 6.65
CA TYR A 160 2.43 -3.85 8.08
C TYR A 160 2.37 -2.35 8.34
N ARG A 161 3.38 -1.61 7.89
CA ARG A 161 3.51 -0.17 8.16
C ARG A 161 2.38 0.62 7.51
N TYR A 162 2.02 0.27 6.28
CA TYR A 162 0.95 0.94 5.55
C TYR A 162 -0.37 0.84 6.30
N PHE A 163 -0.72 -0.34 6.83
CA PHE A 163 -1.98 -0.52 7.56
C PHE A 163 -1.97 0.12 8.94
N VAL A 164 -0.83 0.16 9.63
CA VAL A 164 -0.67 0.94 10.87
C VAL A 164 -0.95 2.42 10.60
N GLU A 165 -0.33 2.99 9.57
CA GLU A 165 -0.54 4.39 9.20
C GLU A 165 -1.97 4.65 8.71
N TYR A 166 -2.56 3.72 7.96
CA TYR A 166 -3.97 3.79 7.57
C TYR A 166 -4.89 3.80 8.80
N LYS A 167 -4.60 2.98 9.82
CA LYS A 167 -5.35 2.98 11.08
C LYS A 167 -5.18 4.29 11.84
N ARG A 168 -3.96 4.81 11.98
CA ARG A 168 -3.66 6.12 12.61
C ARG A 168 -4.37 7.27 11.89
N ALA A 169 -4.47 7.17 10.57
CA ALA A 169 -5.20 8.08 9.70
C ALA A 169 -6.73 7.95 9.80
N LYS A 170 -7.26 7.16 10.75
CA LYS A 170 -8.70 6.87 10.90
C LYS A 170 -9.30 6.29 9.61
N GLN A 171 -8.53 5.45 8.91
CA GLN A 171 -8.92 4.76 7.68
C GLN A 171 -9.25 5.72 6.54
N LYS A 172 -8.46 6.80 6.41
CA LYS A 172 -8.56 7.78 5.33
C LYS A 172 -7.24 7.83 4.57
N TYR A 173 -7.27 7.49 3.29
CA TYR A 173 -6.07 7.43 2.44
C TYR A 173 -5.37 8.79 2.39
N GLU A 174 -6.12 9.88 2.23
CA GLU A 174 -5.59 11.24 2.19
C GLU A 174 -4.87 11.67 3.48
N ASN A 175 -5.09 10.94 4.58
CA ASN A 175 -4.46 11.19 5.86
C ASN A 175 -3.32 10.21 6.18
N ASN A 176 -3.14 9.14 5.40
CA ASN A 176 -2.05 8.19 5.56
C ASN A 176 -0.72 8.89 5.23
N LEU A 177 0.24 8.87 6.16
CA LEU A 177 1.52 9.56 5.99
C LEU A 177 2.31 9.04 4.78
N MET A 178 2.17 7.75 4.46
CA MET A 178 2.85 7.15 3.30
C MET A 178 2.26 7.64 1.98
N GLU A 179 0.94 7.83 1.93
CA GLU A 179 0.24 8.43 0.78
C GLU A 179 0.55 9.91 0.64
N LYS A 180 0.64 10.65 1.76
CA LYS A 180 1.04 12.06 1.74
C LYS A 180 2.41 12.26 1.13
N GLU A 181 3.38 11.43 1.49
CA GLU A 181 4.72 11.47 0.88
C GLU A 181 4.66 11.26 -0.65
N ALA A 182 3.84 10.31 -1.09
CA ALA A 182 3.66 9.99 -2.51
C ALA A 182 2.99 11.15 -3.27
N TYR A 183 1.90 11.71 -2.72
CA TYR A 183 1.23 12.89 -3.26
C TYR A 183 2.14 14.13 -3.26
N ASP A 184 2.94 14.35 -2.22
CA ASP A 184 3.87 15.48 -2.17
C ASP A 184 4.87 15.41 -3.32
N LEU A 185 5.39 14.23 -3.64
CA LEU A 185 6.26 14.08 -4.80
C LEU A 185 5.50 14.27 -6.12
N GLN A 186 4.30 13.70 -6.25
CA GLN A 186 3.45 13.89 -7.42
C GLN A 186 3.17 15.38 -7.68
N HIS A 187 2.82 16.15 -6.66
CA HIS A 187 2.61 17.59 -6.78
C HIS A 187 3.88 18.34 -7.19
N ARG A 188 5.03 17.99 -6.60
CA ARG A 188 6.33 18.56 -7.03
C ARG A 188 6.66 18.20 -8.48
N PHE A 189 6.35 16.98 -8.91
CA PHE A 189 6.55 16.52 -10.28
C PHE A 189 5.76 17.38 -11.26
N VAL A 190 4.46 17.59 -11.00
CA VAL A 190 3.58 18.43 -11.83
C VAL A 190 4.02 19.89 -11.83
N LYS A 191 4.49 20.42 -10.70
CA LYS A 191 4.98 21.80 -10.62
C LYS A 191 6.21 22.04 -11.51
N VAL A 192 7.09 21.05 -11.63
CA VAL A 192 8.31 21.13 -12.46
C VAL A 192 8.03 20.78 -13.93
N ASN A 193 6.99 20.00 -14.19
CA ASN A 193 6.56 19.57 -15.52
C ASN A 193 5.07 19.91 -15.68
N PRO A 194 4.74 21.19 -15.94
CA PRO A 194 3.36 21.65 -16.01
C PRO A 194 2.58 20.84 -17.06
N ILE A 195 1.43 20.33 -16.64
CA ILE A 195 0.48 19.64 -17.50
C ILE A 195 -0.38 20.72 -18.15
N ASP A 196 -0.37 20.82 -19.47
CA ASP A 196 -1.27 21.68 -20.24
C ASP A 196 -2.74 21.22 -20.15
#